data_AF-A0A0B6Z5R9-F1
#
_entry.id   AF-A0A0B6Z5R9-F1
#
_cell.length_a   1.000
_cell.length_b   1.000
_cell.length_c   1.000
_cell.angle_alpha   90.00
_cell.angle_beta   90.00
_cell.angle_gamma   90.00
#
_symmetry.space_group_name_H-M   'P 1'
#
loop_
_entity.id
_entity.type
_entity.pdbx_description
1 polymer ?
#
loop_
_entity_poly.entity_id
_entity_poly.type
_entity_poly.pdbx_seq_one_letter_code
_entity_poly.pdbx_strand_id
1 'polypeptide(L)'
;FISNFYDSNNMCQPHTYYLVNDFQFFLFSPLVLIPLLIAPKFGLGLVGFFVVCQIVVVGALNQGINGNVLRMKVNNYFSLIYVKPYSRIGVYCIGLALGYLLFTCDR
;
A
#
# COMPACT_ATOMS: atom_id res chain seq x y z
N PHE A 1 8.87 9.55 -10.16
CA PHE A 1 7.70 9.42 -9.28
C PHE A 1 8.15 9.11 -7.84
N ILE A 2 8.56 10.13 -7.07
CA ILE A 2 9.05 10.00 -5.67
C ILE A 2 8.33 10.97 -4.71
N SER A 3 7.39 11.76 -5.23
CA SER A 3 6.76 12.86 -4.53
C SER A 3 6.03 12.42 -3.25
N ASN A 4 5.64 11.15 -3.13
CA ASN A 4 5.05 10.54 -1.93
C ASN A 4 6.00 10.49 -0.71
N PHE A 5 7.32 10.56 -0.93
CA PHE A 5 8.32 10.60 0.14
C PHE A 5 8.69 12.03 0.56
N TYR A 6 8.29 13.04 -0.22
CA TYR A 6 8.55 14.43 0.07
C TYR A 6 7.54 15.00 1.08
N ASP A 7 7.89 16.09 1.76
CA ASP A 7 6.99 16.76 2.69
C ASP A 7 5.81 17.37 1.92
N SER A 8 4.59 17.00 2.31
CA SER A 8 3.36 17.49 1.69
C SER A 8 3.26 19.03 1.63
N ASN A 9 3.89 19.75 2.56
CA ASN A 9 3.86 21.22 2.56
C ASN A 9 4.74 21.86 1.49
N ASN A 10 5.74 21.12 1.00
CA ASN A 10 6.69 21.60 -0.02
C ASN A 10 6.40 21.00 -1.41
N MET A 11 5.31 20.24 -1.56
CA MET A 11 4.91 19.66 -2.85
C MET A 11 4.10 20.67 -3.67
N CYS A 12 4.45 20.84 -4.94
CA CYS A 12 3.66 21.67 -5.87
C CYS A 12 2.26 21.10 -6.14
N GLN A 13 2.11 19.77 -6.12
CA GLN A 13 0.86 19.06 -6.37
C GLN A 13 0.71 17.88 -5.39
N PRO A 14 0.34 18.12 -4.11
CA PRO A 14 0.22 17.08 -3.11
C PRO A 14 -0.91 16.09 -3.43
N HIS A 15 -1.94 16.49 -4.18
CA HIS A 15 -3.05 15.62 -4.54
C HIS A 15 -2.66 14.50 -5.52
N THR A 16 -1.57 14.63 -6.30
CA THR A 16 -1.13 13.59 -7.25
C THR A 16 -0.35 12.45 -6.58
N TYR A 17 -0.31 12.41 -5.24
CA TYR A 17 0.38 11.37 -4.49
C TYR A 17 -0.07 9.94 -4.84
N TYR A 18 -1.36 9.74 -5.14
CA TYR A 18 -1.90 8.42 -5.49
C TYR A 18 -1.35 7.94 -6.83
N LEU A 19 -1.17 8.83 -7.81
CA LEU A 19 -0.62 8.50 -9.11
C LEU A 19 0.82 7.97 -9.00
N VAL A 20 1.62 8.61 -8.14
CA VAL A 20 2.98 8.17 -7.81
C VAL A 20 2.97 6.78 -7.16
N ASN A 21 2.02 6.56 -6.26
CA ASN A 21 1.86 5.31 -5.52
C ASN A 21 1.48 4.14 -6.46
N ASP A 22 0.51 4.36 -7.35
CA ASP A 22 0.05 3.35 -8.30
C ASP A 22 1.14 2.97 -9.31
N PHE A 23 1.95 3.94 -9.76
CA PHE A 23 3.11 3.65 -10.62
C PHE A 23 4.13 2.76 -9.91
N GLN A 24 4.42 3.02 -8.63
CA GLN A 24 5.33 2.19 -7.84
C GLN A 24 4.77 0.77 -7.68
N PHE A 25 3.48 0.65 -7.38
CA PHE A 25 2.82 -0.65 -7.25
C PHE A 25 2.79 -1.44 -8.55
N PHE A 26 2.56 -0.77 -9.68
CA PHE A 26 2.64 -1.40 -10.99
C PHE A 26 4.03 -1.99 -11.24
N LEU A 27 5.08 -1.25 -10.90
CA LEU A 27 6.46 -1.73 -11.02
C LEU A 27 6.76 -2.92 -10.07
N PHE A 28 6.16 -2.91 -8.87
CA PHE A 28 6.28 -4.01 -7.90
C PHE A 28 5.39 -5.22 -8.22
N SER A 29 4.36 -5.06 -9.04
CA SER A 29 3.38 -6.12 -9.33
C SER A 29 3.98 -7.44 -9.84
N PRO A 30 5.02 -7.48 -10.69
CA PRO A 30 5.59 -8.75 -11.17
C PRO A 30 6.20 -9.58 -10.05
N LEU A 31 6.72 -8.91 -9.01
CA LEU A 31 7.34 -9.57 -7.85
C LEU A 31 6.31 -10.42 -7.08
N VAL A 32 5.06 -9.99 -7.03
CA VAL A 32 3.96 -10.72 -6.39
C VAL A 32 3.29 -11.68 -7.38
N LEU A 33 3.08 -11.24 -8.62
CA LEU A 33 2.34 -11.96 -9.64
C LEU A 33 3.08 -13.19 -10.17
N ILE A 34 4.39 -13.09 -10.44
CA ILE A 34 5.19 -14.22 -10.97
C ILE A 34 5.17 -15.41 -10.00
N PRO A 35 5.45 -15.24 -8.69
CA PRO A 35 5.30 -16.32 -7.72
C PRO A 35 3.89 -16.90 -7.64
N LEU A 36 2.85 -16.06 -7.82
CA LEU A 36 1.46 -16.48 -7.76
C LEU A 36 1.09 -17.41 -8.94
N LEU A 37 1.65 -17.16 -10.12
CA LEU A 37 1.44 -17.98 -11.32
C LEU A 37 2.23 -19.30 -11.29
N ILE A 38 3.46 -19.29 -10.77
CA ILE A 38 4.34 -20.48 -10.77
C ILE A 38 4.08 -21.37 -9.55
N ALA A 39 3.93 -20.76 -8.37
CA ALA A 39 3.84 -21.45 -7.09
C ALA A 39 2.79 -20.76 -6.19
N PRO A 40 1.49 -21.02 -6.40
CA PRO A 40 0.41 -20.24 -5.78
C PRO A 40 0.45 -20.25 -4.24
N LYS A 41 0.90 -21.35 -3.62
CA LYS A 41 1.08 -21.41 -2.15
C LYS A 41 2.10 -20.39 -1.65
N PHE A 42 3.22 -20.24 -2.37
CA PHE A 42 4.26 -19.26 -2.03
C PHE A 42 3.80 -17.84 -2.36
N GLY A 43 3.14 -17.63 -3.50
CA GLY A 43 2.56 -16.33 -3.86
C GLY A 43 1.52 -15.83 -2.84
N LEU A 44 0.61 -16.71 -2.38
CA LEU A 44 -0.37 -16.37 -1.35
C LEU A 44 0.31 -16.07 0.01
N GLY A 45 1.37 -16.81 0.36
CA GLY A 45 2.17 -16.50 1.55
C GLY A 45 2.82 -15.11 1.47
N LEU A 46 3.32 -14.73 0.30
CA LEU A 46 3.94 -13.43 0.04
C LEU A 46 2.91 -12.29 0.06
N VAL A 47 1.70 -12.50 -0.45
CA VAL A 47 0.57 -11.56 -0.28
C VAL A 47 0.24 -11.38 1.21
N GLY A 48 0.09 -12.47 1.95
CA GLY A 48 -0.16 -12.44 3.40
C GLY A 48 0.93 -11.68 4.17
N PHE A 49 2.19 -11.91 3.81
CA PHE A 49 3.33 -11.19 4.38
C PHE A 49 3.23 -9.67 4.17
N PHE A 50 2.94 -9.20 2.95
CA PHE A 50 2.81 -7.76 2.70
C PHE A 50 1.63 -7.12 3.44
N VAL A 51 0.51 -7.84 3.57
CA VAL A 51 -0.65 -7.38 4.35
C VAL A 51 -0.30 -7.27 5.84
N VAL A 52 0.36 -8.27 6.42
CA VAL A 52 0.80 -8.21 7.83
C VAL A 52 1.81 -7.08 8.04
N CYS A 53 2.80 -6.94 7.15
CA CYS A 53 3.78 -5.86 7.20
C CYS A 53 3.11 -4.49 7.15
N GLN A 54 2.13 -4.28 6.26
CA GLN A 54 1.34 -3.06 6.20
C GLN A 54 0.65 -2.78 7.56
N ILE A 55 -0.04 -3.76 8.12
CA ILE A 55 -0.76 -3.61 9.40
C ILE A 55 0.21 -3.25 10.53
N VAL A 56 1.35 -3.94 10.62
CA VAL A 56 2.37 -3.68 11.65
C VAL A 56 2.96 -2.28 11.50
N VAL A 57 3.33 -1.87 10.29
CA VAL A 57 3.90 -0.54 10.02
C VAL A 57 2.91 0.56 10.36
N VAL A 58 1.66 0.45 9.88
CA VAL A 58 0.60 1.43 10.18
C VAL A 58 0.30 1.46 11.67
N GLY A 59 0.21 0.30 12.32
CA GLY A 59 -0.01 0.20 13.77
C GLY A 59 1.10 0.85 14.59
N ALA A 60 2.36 0.65 14.20
CA ALA A 60 3.51 1.29 14.85
C ALA A 60 3.51 2.82 14.68
N LEU A 61 3.22 3.30 13.47
CA LEU A 61 3.16 4.73 13.16
C LEU A 61 1.98 5.44 13.82
N ASN A 62 0.90 4.72 14.10
CA ASN A 62 -0.29 5.28 14.72
C ASN A 62 -0.14 5.57 16.22
N GLN A 63 0.89 5.03 16.91
CA GLN A 63 1.08 5.22 18.36
C GLN A 63 1.28 6.68 18.78
N GLY A 64 1.68 7.56 17.84
CA GLY A 64 1.85 8.99 18.08
C GLY A 64 0.69 9.87 17.60
N ILE A 65 -0.35 9.30 17.00
CA ILE A 65 -1.44 10.07 16.38
C ILE A 65 -2.74 9.86 17.16
N ASN A 66 -3.36 10.97 17.57
CA ASN A 66 -4.65 10.93 18.24
C ASN A 66 -5.72 10.45 17.24
N GLY A 67 -6.23 9.23 17.43
CA GLY A 67 -7.25 8.62 16.56
C GLY A 67 -8.63 9.28 16.66
N ASN A 68 -8.81 10.24 17.56
CA ASN A 68 -10.01 11.05 17.62
C ASN A 68 -10.08 11.99 16.41
N VAL A 69 -11.02 11.73 15.50
CA VAL A 69 -11.30 12.53 14.30
C VAL A 69 -11.46 14.03 14.57
N LEU A 70 -11.95 14.44 15.74
CA LEU A 70 -12.12 15.85 16.10
C LEU A 70 -10.85 16.53 16.61
N ARG A 71 -9.84 15.75 17.04
CA ARG A 71 -8.57 16.25 17.60
C ARG A 71 -7.35 15.83 16.77
N MET A 72 -7.58 15.15 15.65
CA MET A 72 -6.52 14.66 14.78
C MET A 72 -5.84 15.84 14.09
N LYS A 73 -4.50 15.89 14.17
CA LYS A 73 -3.71 16.82 13.37
C LYS A 73 -3.70 16.32 11.93
N VAL A 74 -4.69 16.73 11.14
CA VAL A 74 -4.95 16.26 9.77
C VAL A 74 -3.70 16.34 8.87
N ASN A 75 -2.94 17.45 8.93
CA ASN A 75 -1.71 17.59 8.13
C ASN A 75 -0.63 16.56 8.50
N ASN A 76 -0.44 16.28 9.80
CA ASN A 76 0.55 15.31 10.24
C ASN A 76 0.13 13.89 9.84
N TYR A 77 -1.15 13.55 10.03
CA TYR A 77 -1.68 12.27 9.59
C TYR A 77 -1.55 12.08 8.07
N PHE A 78 -1.85 13.13 7.31
CA PHE A 78 -1.77 13.10 5.86
C PHE A 78 -0.34 12.85 5.38
N SER A 79 0.62 13.63 5.88
CA SER A 79 2.03 13.56 5.47
C SER A 79 2.75 12.31 5.99
N LEU A 80 2.44 11.85 7.22
CA LEU A 80 3.16 10.74 7.86
C LEU A 80 2.57 9.36 7.54
N ILE A 81 1.25 9.24 7.38
CA ILE A 81 0.60 7.93 7.24
C ILE A 81 -0.13 7.81 5.91
N TYR A 82 -0.95 8.81 5.57
CA TYR A 82 -1.95 8.65 4.50
C TYR A 82 -1.35 8.60 3.09
N VAL A 83 -0.38 9.46 2.82
CA VAL A 83 0.27 9.61 1.50
C VAL A 83 1.29 8.50 1.21
N LYS A 84 1.66 7.73 2.23
CA LYS A 84 2.79 6.81 2.15
C LYS A 84 2.38 5.44 1.57
N PRO A 85 3.25 4.83 0.74
CA PRO A 85 2.92 3.62 -0.01
C PRO A 85 2.72 2.40 0.88
N TYR A 86 3.48 2.32 1.98
CA TYR A 86 3.39 1.23 2.93
C TYR A 86 2.02 1.10 3.61
N SER A 87 1.20 2.15 3.61
CA SER A 87 -0.15 2.13 4.18
C SER A 87 -1.19 1.51 3.23
N ARG A 88 -0.85 1.32 1.95
CA ARG A 88 -1.79 0.93 0.88
C ARG A 88 -1.40 -0.36 0.14
N ILE A 89 -0.15 -0.80 0.29
CA ILE A 89 0.38 -1.95 -0.44
C ILE A 89 -0.41 -3.25 -0.22
N GLY A 90 -0.97 -3.48 0.98
CA GLY A 90 -1.73 -4.70 1.24
C GLY A 90 -3.04 -4.79 0.45
N VAL A 91 -3.76 -3.68 0.27
CA VAL A 91 -4.99 -3.66 -0.55
C VAL A 91 -4.66 -3.96 -2.02
N TYR A 92 -3.54 -3.44 -2.51
CA TYR A 92 -3.05 -3.76 -3.85
C TYR A 92 -2.71 -5.25 -4.01
N CYS A 93 -2.01 -5.84 -3.03
CA CYS A 93 -1.68 -7.28 -3.03
C CYS A 93 -2.93 -8.17 -2.98
N ILE A 94 -3.96 -7.78 -2.22
CA ILE A 94 -5.25 -8.48 -2.19
C ILE A 94 -5.92 -8.43 -3.57
N GLY A 95 -5.88 -7.27 -4.24
CA GLY A 95 -6.37 -7.14 -5.62
C GLY A 95 -5.67 -8.10 -6.59
N LEU A 96 -4.34 -8.24 -6.51
CA LEU A 96 -3.59 -9.21 -7.31
C LEU A 96 -4.00 -10.67 -6.99
N ALA A 97 -4.19 -10.99 -5.72
CA ALA A 97 -4.64 -12.32 -5.30
C ALA A 97 -6.05 -12.65 -5.82
N LEU A 98 -6.98 -11.68 -5.76
CA LEU A 98 -8.32 -11.83 -6.32
C LEU A 98 -8.29 -11.99 -7.85
N GLY A 99 -7.44 -11.23 -8.54
CA GLY A 99 -7.24 -11.38 -9.98
C GLY A 99 -6.75 -12.78 -10.37
N TYR A 100 -5.85 -13.36 -9.57
CA TYR A 100 -5.41 -14.75 -9.75
C TYR A 100 -6.54 -15.75 -9.49
N LEU A 101 -7.32 -15.58 -8.42
CA LEU A 101 -8.47 -16.45 -8.13
C LEU A 101 -9.48 -16.45 -9.28
N LEU A 102 -9.81 -15.28 -9.83
CA LEU A 102 -10.69 -15.16 -10.99
C LEU A 102 -10.11 -15.90 -12.20
N PHE A 103 -8.82 -15.73 -12.48
CA PHE A 103 -8.13 -16.42 -13.57
C PHE A 103 -8.16 -17.96 -13.42
N THR A 104 -8.11 -18.47 -12.19
CA THR A 104 -8.21 -19.91 -11.92
C THR A 104 -9.63 -20.46 -11.91
N CYS A 105 -10.63 -19.63 -11.62
CA CYS A 105 -12.05 -20.03 -11.60
C CYS A 105 -12.71 -19.99 -12.99
N ASP A 106 -12.23 -19.13 -13.89
CA ASP A 106 -12.73 -19.02 -15.27
C ASP A 106 -12.16 -20.13 -16.20
N ARG A 107 -11.13 -20.83 -15.75
CA ARG A 107 -10.58 -22.03 -16.40
C ARG A 107 -11.20 -23.30 -15.83
#